data_AF-A0A074JH74-F1
#
_entry.id   AF-A0A074JH74-F1
#
_cell.length_a   1.000
_cell.length_b   1.000
_cell.length_c   1.000
_cell.angle_alpha   90.00
_cell.angle_beta   90.00
_cell.angle_gamma   90.00
#
_symmetry.space_group_name_H-M   'P 1'
#
loop_
_entity.id
_entity.type
_entity.pdbx_description
1 polymer ?
#
loop_
_entity_poly.entity_id
_entity_poly.type
_entity_poly.pdbx_seq_one_letter_code
_entity_poly.pdbx_strand_id
1 'polypeptide(L)'
;MSGQARPEILDRFATLAEAMQSAIDQAEDFVPEDAPRILAILDREDRLVLAGAASDGAMAWCHPVANAAEARAVVSEASQTRAHAIRAAEWHEHGLARRLRHHADVLDARLVDPLWRVFASRALQIAA
;
A
#
# COMPACT_ATOMS: atom_id res chain seq x y z
N MET A 1 -3.59 7.77 -4.13
CA MET A 1 -3.79 8.26 -2.75
C MET A 1 -4.66 9.52 -2.74
N SER A 2 -5.99 9.39 -2.92
CA SER A 2 -6.90 10.53 -2.77
C SER A 2 -7.47 10.58 -1.35
N GLY A 3 -6.98 11.53 -0.55
CA GLY A 3 -7.65 12.05 0.64
C GLY A 3 -7.54 11.16 1.88
N GLN A 4 -6.57 11.46 2.75
CA GLN A 4 -6.80 11.93 4.13
C GLN A 4 -5.51 11.99 4.97
N ALA A 5 -4.38 11.47 4.47
CA ALA A 5 -3.06 11.75 5.03
C ALA A 5 -2.08 12.06 3.90
N ARG A 6 -1.32 13.16 4.02
CA ARG A 6 -0.09 13.28 3.23
C ARG A 6 0.84 12.15 3.69
N PRO A 7 1.43 11.37 2.77
CA PRO A 7 2.40 10.37 3.17
C PRO A 7 3.51 11.07 3.96
N GLU A 8 3.78 10.54 5.15
CA GLU A 8 4.93 10.95 5.93
C GLU A 8 6.19 10.41 5.25
N ILE A 9 7.16 11.28 4.98
CA ILE A 9 8.44 10.86 4.41
C ILE A 9 9.29 10.33 5.56
N LEU A 10 9.55 9.03 5.55
CA LEU A 10 10.31 8.35 6.59
C LEU A 10 11.82 8.50 6.34
N ASP A 11 12.27 8.25 5.11
CA ASP A 11 13.69 8.35 4.73
C ASP A 11 13.85 8.41 3.18
N ARG A 12 15.09 8.51 2.68
CA ARG A 12 15.47 8.51 1.27
C ARG A 12 16.64 7.58 1.01
N PHE A 13 16.48 6.70 0.02
CA PHE A 13 17.45 5.67 -0.30
C PHE A 13 18.01 5.84 -1.71
N ALA A 14 19.23 5.35 -1.94
CA ALA A 14 19.84 5.35 -3.27
C ALA A 14 19.27 4.24 -4.16
N THR A 15 18.87 3.12 -3.55
CA THR A 15 18.39 1.93 -4.27
C THR A 15 17.05 1.40 -3.73
N LEU A 16 16.32 0.66 -4.58
CA LEU A 16 15.09 -0.01 -4.17
C LEU A 16 15.35 -1.08 -3.10
N ALA A 17 16.49 -1.78 -3.15
CA ALA A 17 16.82 -2.82 -2.18
C ALA A 17 17.00 -2.25 -0.76
N GLU A 18 17.72 -1.12 -0.64
CA GLU A 18 17.86 -0.41 0.64
C GLU A 18 16.52 0.07 1.17
N ALA A 19 15.67 0.64 0.30
CA ALA A 19 14.33 1.08 0.68
C ALA A 19 13.44 -0.09 1.14
N MET A 20 13.53 -1.25 0.47
CA MET A 20 12.80 -2.46 0.87
C MET A 20 13.28 -2.99 2.22
N GLN A 21 14.60 -3.02 2.46
CA GLN A 21 15.15 -3.47 3.75
C GLN A 21 14.71 -2.53 4.88
N SER A 22 14.84 -1.22 4.69
CA SER A 22 14.39 -0.26 5.69
C SER A 22 12.89 -0.34 5.96
N ALA A 23 12.06 -0.64 4.96
CA ALA A 23 10.63 -0.86 5.19
C ALA A 23 10.34 -2.11 6.03
N ILE A 24 11.17 -3.16 5.91
CA ILE A 24 11.08 -4.36 6.75
C ILE A 24 11.49 -4.01 8.18
N ASP A 25 12.63 -3.35 8.36
CA ASP A 25 13.12 -2.95 9.69
C ASP A 25 12.10 -2.04 10.40
N GLN A 26 11.50 -1.09 9.68
CA GLN A 26 10.44 -0.24 10.23
C GLN A 26 9.16 -1.00 10.59
N ALA A 27 8.88 -2.12 9.91
CA ALA A 27 7.74 -2.96 10.25
C ALA A 27 7.93 -3.69 11.59
N GLU A 28 9.17 -4.10 11.90
CA GLU A 28 9.56 -4.71 13.18
C GLU A 28 9.32 -3.77 14.37
N ASP A 29 9.54 -2.47 14.16
CA ASP A 29 9.36 -1.43 15.19
C ASP A 29 7.90 -0.99 15.39
N PHE A 30 6.95 -1.44 14.54
CA PHE A 30 5.55 -1.04 14.69
C PHE A 30 4.88 -1.73 15.88
N VAL A 31 4.48 -0.93 16.86
CA VAL A 31 3.64 -1.38 17.97
C VAL A 31 2.25 -1.80 17.45
N PRO A 32 1.69 -2.95 17.87
CA PRO A 32 0.46 -3.55 17.28
C PRO A 32 -0.86 -2.79 17.42
N GLU A 33 -0.88 -1.53 17.85
CA GLU A 33 -2.09 -1.00 18.47
C GLU A 33 -3.17 -0.47 17.51
N ASP A 34 -2.93 -0.27 16.20
CA ASP A 34 -4.03 0.14 15.30
C ASP A 34 -3.74 -0.08 13.81
N ALA A 35 -4.36 -1.13 13.24
CA ALA A 35 -4.43 -1.52 11.81
C ALA A 35 -3.09 -1.64 11.04
N PRO A 36 -2.99 -2.53 10.04
CA PRO A 36 -1.77 -2.61 9.24
C PRO A 36 -1.52 -1.27 8.53
N ARG A 37 -0.32 -0.72 8.69
CA ARG A 37 0.09 0.54 8.05
C ARG A 37 0.53 0.27 6.63
N ILE A 38 0.17 1.12 5.68
CA ILE A 38 0.73 1.03 4.34
C ILE A 38 2.05 1.78 4.31
N LEU A 39 3.14 1.07 4.01
CA LEU A 39 4.41 1.67 3.64
C LEU A 39 4.51 1.70 2.11
N ALA A 40 4.91 2.87 1.58
CA ALA A 40 5.06 3.10 0.16
C ALA A 40 6.48 3.57 -0.15
N ILE A 41 7.10 2.94 -1.13
CA ILE A 41 8.36 3.36 -1.73
C ILE A 41 8.00 4.14 -2.99
N LEU A 42 8.39 5.42 -3.01
CA LEU A 42 8.21 6.31 -4.14
C LEU A 42 9.57 6.54 -4.81
N ASP A 43 9.56 6.80 -6.11
CA ASP A 43 10.74 7.32 -6.79
C ASP A 43 10.87 8.84 -6.59
N ARG A 44 11.93 9.42 -7.16
CA ARG A 44 12.21 10.86 -7.06
C ARG A 44 11.17 11.78 -7.71
N GLU A 45 10.28 11.25 -8.53
CA GLU A 45 9.17 11.96 -9.16
C GLU A 45 7.83 11.66 -8.47
N ASP A 46 7.87 11.17 -7.21
CA ASP A 46 6.72 10.77 -6.41
C ASP A 46 5.87 9.65 -7.04
N ARG A 47 6.43 8.86 -7.98
CA ARG A 47 5.74 7.72 -8.57
C ARG A 47 5.85 6.51 -7.66
N LEU A 48 4.74 5.82 -7.45
CA LEU A 48 4.71 4.61 -6.64
C LEU A 48 5.54 3.50 -7.29
N VAL A 49 6.60 3.06 -6.60
CA VAL A 49 7.46 1.96 -7.02
C VAL A 49 6.98 0.64 -6.43
N LEU A 50 6.72 0.61 -5.13
CA LEU A 50 6.28 -0.57 -4.40
C LEU A 50 5.55 -0.14 -3.12
N ALA A 51 4.56 -0.91 -2.68
CA ALA A 51 3.93 -0.70 -1.39
C ALA A 51 3.53 -2.02 -0.74
N GLY A 52 3.39 -2.01 0.58
CA GLY A 52 3.00 -3.17 1.36
C GLY A 52 2.32 -2.78 2.66
N ALA A 53 1.60 -3.72 3.25
CA ALA A 53 1.01 -3.58 4.57
C ALA A 53 2.01 -4.10 5.63
N ALA A 54 2.34 -3.25 6.59
CA ALA A 54 3.14 -3.61 7.76
C ALA A 54 2.20 -4.07 8.88
N SER A 55 2.39 -5.29 9.38
CA SER A 55 1.63 -5.87 10.48
C SER A 55 2.49 -6.84 11.26
N ASP A 56 2.39 -6.83 12.59
CA ASP A 56 3.02 -7.80 13.49
C ASP A 56 4.51 -8.05 13.22
N GLY A 57 5.25 -6.97 12.97
CA GLY A 57 6.69 -7.05 12.70
C GLY A 57 7.06 -7.49 11.29
N ALA A 58 6.09 -7.64 10.38
CA ALA A 58 6.32 -8.14 9.03
C ALA A 58 5.78 -7.20 7.96
N MET A 59 6.44 -7.22 6.80
CA MET A 59 6.00 -6.55 5.58
C MET A 59 5.30 -7.51 4.63
N ALA A 60 3.99 -7.32 4.43
CA ALA A 60 3.21 -7.98 3.39
C ALA A 60 3.18 -7.10 2.13
N TRP A 61 4.14 -7.32 1.22
CA TRP A 61 4.22 -6.59 -0.04
C TRP A 61 3.00 -6.86 -0.95
N CYS A 62 2.47 -5.80 -1.56
CA CYS A 62 1.40 -5.90 -2.53
C CYS A 62 1.97 -6.25 -3.92
N HIS A 63 1.46 -7.32 -4.53
CA HIS A 63 1.84 -7.65 -5.90
C HIS A 63 1.33 -6.57 -6.88
N PRO A 64 2.22 -5.93 -7.67
CA PRO A 64 1.83 -4.94 -8.66
C PRO A 64 0.82 -5.52 -9.65
N VAL A 65 -0.14 -4.70 -10.09
CA VAL A 65 -1.02 -5.07 -11.20
C VAL A 65 -0.20 -5.36 -12.46
N ALA A 66 -0.54 -6.43 -13.19
CA ALA A 66 0.19 -6.86 -14.37
C ALA A 66 -0.03 -5.95 -15.58
N ASN A 67 -1.20 -5.31 -15.68
CA ASN A 67 -1.57 -4.51 -16.84
C ASN A 67 -2.65 -3.45 -16.53
N ALA A 68 -2.97 -2.63 -17.53
CA ALA A 68 -3.94 -1.55 -17.40
C ALA A 68 -5.38 -2.03 -17.17
N ALA A 69 -5.76 -3.23 -17.66
CA ALA A 69 -7.11 -3.76 -17.43
C ALA A 69 -7.28 -4.16 -15.95
N GLU A 70 -6.30 -4.84 -15.39
CA GLU A 70 -6.26 -5.15 -13.96
C GLU A 70 -6.21 -3.87 -13.11
N ALA A 71 -5.40 -2.89 -13.50
CA ALA A 71 -5.36 -1.58 -12.81
C ALA A 71 -6.74 -0.92 -12.73
N ARG A 72 -7.52 -0.93 -13.84
CA ARG A 72 -8.89 -0.40 -13.84
C ARG A 72 -9.83 -1.19 -12.93
N ALA A 73 -9.71 -2.53 -12.93
CA ALA A 73 -10.49 -3.37 -12.04
C ALA A 73 -10.20 -3.04 -10.57
N VAL A 74 -8.93 -2.94 -10.20
CA VAL A 74 -8.48 -2.55 -8.85
C VAL A 74 -8.98 -1.17 -8.46
N VAL A 75 -8.92 -0.17 -9.35
CA VAL A 75 -9.47 1.17 -9.08
C VAL A 75 -10.98 1.13 -8.84
N SER A 76 -11.72 0.36 -9.65
CA SER A 76 -13.16 0.19 -9.47
C SER A 76 -13.48 -0.46 -8.12
N GLU A 77 -12.77 -1.53 -7.77
CA GLU A 77 -12.94 -2.25 -6.51
C GLU A 77 -12.60 -1.39 -5.29
N ALA A 78 -11.47 -0.66 -5.33
CA ALA A 78 -11.08 0.25 -4.27
C ALA A 78 -12.11 1.36 -4.07
N SER A 79 -12.65 1.91 -5.17
CA SER A 79 -13.70 2.94 -5.13
C SER A 79 -14.99 2.44 -4.50
N GLN A 80 -15.44 1.23 -4.88
CA GLN A 80 -16.62 0.59 -4.28
C GLN A 80 -16.40 0.30 -2.79
N THR A 81 -15.22 -0.20 -2.44
CA THR A 81 -14.82 -0.47 -1.06
C THR A 81 -14.85 0.81 -0.21
N ARG A 82 -14.37 1.95 -0.72
CA ARG A 82 -14.49 3.25 -0.03
C ARG A 82 -15.94 3.68 0.16
N ALA A 83 -16.79 3.50 -0.85
CA ALA A 83 -18.22 3.80 -0.72
C ALA A 83 -18.87 2.93 0.37
N HIS A 84 -18.50 1.66 0.47
CA HIS A 84 -18.96 0.78 1.55
C HIS A 84 -18.45 1.25 2.91
N ALA A 85 -17.20 1.71 3.00
CA ALA A 85 -16.63 2.22 4.23
C ALA A 85 -17.36 3.48 4.74
N ILE A 86 -17.76 4.37 3.84
CA ILE A 86 -18.56 5.56 4.16
C ILE A 86 -19.91 5.14 4.75
N ARG A 87 -20.63 4.24 4.07
CA ARG A 87 -21.93 3.74 4.56
C ARG A 87 -21.82 3.05 5.93
N ALA A 88 -20.77 2.24 6.13
CA ALA A 88 -20.52 1.61 7.42
C ALA A 88 -20.29 2.65 8.52
N ALA A 89 -19.56 3.74 8.23
CA ALA A 89 -19.37 4.83 9.19
C ALA A 89 -20.67 5.56 9.51
N GLU A 90 -21.54 5.80 8.52
CA GLU A 90 -22.87 6.40 8.72
C GLU A 90 -23.78 5.55 9.62
N TRP A 91 -23.59 4.22 9.61
CA TRP A 91 -24.28 3.28 10.49
C TRP A 91 -23.58 3.06 11.84
N HIS A 92 -22.56 3.86 12.16
CA HIS A 92 -21.75 3.73 13.39
C HIS A 92 -21.00 2.39 13.52
N GLU A 93 -20.85 1.65 12.41
CA GLU A 93 -20.06 0.42 12.31
C GLU A 93 -18.58 0.77 12.11
N HIS A 94 -17.97 1.47 13.09
CA HIS A 94 -16.65 2.08 12.95
C HIS A 94 -15.53 1.05 12.69
N GLY A 95 -15.62 -0.15 13.28
CA GLY A 95 -14.67 -1.24 13.04
C GLY A 95 -14.72 -1.76 11.60
N LEU A 96 -15.92 -1.96 11.06
CA LEU A 96 -16.11 -2.34 9.66
C LEU A 96 -15.63 -1.24 8.72
N ALA A 97 -15.98 0.01 8.99
CA ALA A 97 -15.55 1.15 8.20
C ALA A 97 -14.01 1.25 8.14
N ARG A 98 -13.32 1.01 9.26
CA ARG A 98 -11.84 1.02 9.33
C ARG A 98 -11.25 -0.10 8.48
N ARG A 99 -11.77 -1.33 8.60
CA ARG A 99 -11.32 -2.48 7.79
C ARG A 99 -11.54 -2.27 6.30
N LEU A 100 -12.66 -1.68 5.90
CA LEU A 100 -12.95 -1.37 4.50
C LEU A 100 -12.00 -0.29 3.95
N ARG A 101 -11.72 0.78 4.71
CA ARG A 101 -10.72 1.78 4.31
C ARG A 101 -9.35 1.13 4.10
N HIS A 102 -8.90 0.34 5.07
CA HIS A 102 -7.64 -0.39 4.98
C HIS A 102 -7.59 -1.30 3.74
N HIS A 103 -8.67 -2.03 3.45
CA HIS A 103 -8.75 -2.86 2.25
C HIS A 103 -8.63 -2.04 0.95
N ALA A 104 -9.27 -0.87 0.88
CA ALA A 104 -9.11 0.03 -0.24
C ALA A 104 -7.66 0.55 -0.39
N ASP A 105 -6.96 0.79 0.73
CA ASP A 105 -5.57 1.22 0.70
C ASP A 105 -4.62 0.10 0.23
N VAL A 106 -4.87 -1.16 0.63
CA VAL A 106 -4.16 -2.34 0.10
C VAL A 106 -4.41 -2.52 -1.40
N LEU A 107 -5.63 -2.26 -1.88
CA LEU A 107 -5.92 -2.28 -3.31
C LEU A 107 -5.15 -1.18 -4.05
N ASP A 108 -5.16 0.04 -3.54
CA ASP A 108 -4.39 1.16 -4.11
C ASP A 108 -2.88 0.88 -4.13
N ALA A 109 -2.34 0.20 -3.11
CA ALA A 109 -0.93 -0.17 -3.01
C ALA A 109 -0.45 -1.07 -4.18
N ARG A 110 -1.37 -1.79 -4.84
CA ARG A 110 -1.07 -2.59 -6.05
C ARG A 110 -0.91 -1.72 -7.31
N LEU A 111 -1.37 -0.47 -7.29
CA LEU A 111 -1.35 0.44 -8.43
C LEU A 111 0.02 1.10 -8.62
N VAL A 112 1.08 0.29 -8.59
CA VAL A 112 2.43 0.70 -8.94
C VAL A 112 2.43 1.38 -10.31
N ASP A 113 3.20 2.46 -10.42
CA ASP A 113 3.32 3.24 -11.64
C ASP A 113 3.73 2.34 -12.81
N PRO A 114 3.14 2.49 -14.02
CA PRO A 114 3.46 1.66 -15.17
C PRO A 114 4.95 1.50 -15.47
N LEU A 115 5.78 2.52 -15.21
CA LEU A 115 7.22 2.48 -15.43
C LEU A 115 7.95 1.51 -14.50
N TRP A 116 7.40 1.27 -13.30
CA TRP A 116 8.02 0.49 -12.24
C TRP A 116 7.48 -0.94 -12.12
N ARG A 117 6.29 -1.24 -12.66
CA ARG A 117 5.60 -2.54 -12.46
C ARG A 117 6.50 -3.75 -12.69
N VAL A 118 7.20 -3.80 -13.82
CA VAL A 118 8.06 -4.95 -14.16
C VAL A 118 9.21 -5.08 -13.17
N PHE A 119 9.84 -3.97 -12.77
CA PHE A 119 10.93 -3.97 -11.81
C PHE A 119 10.47 -4.36 -10.41
N ALA A 120 9.33 -3.81 -9.96
CA ALA A 120 8.72 -4.13 -8.68
C ALA A 120 8.33 -5.62 -8.59
N SER A 121 7.65 -6.14 -9.61
CA SER A 121 7.33 -7.57 -9.67
C SER A 121 8.58 -8.44 -9.65
N ARG A 122 9.65 -8.04 -10.36
CA ARG A 122 10.92 -8.77 -10.35
C ARG A 122 11.63 -8.70 -8.99
N ALA A 123 11.60 -7.55 -8.32
CA ALA A 123 12.18 -7.39 -6.99
C ALA A 123 11.49 -8.32 -5.98
N LEU A 124 10.16 -8.38 -6.01
CA LEU A 124 9.40 -9.30 -5.17
C LEU A 124 9.69 -10.78 -5.45
N GLN A 125 9.96 -11.15 -6.72
CA GLN A 125 10.34 -12.52 -7.06
C GLN A 125 11.72 -12.92 -6.52
N ILE A 126 12.63 -11.96 -6.36
CA ILE A 126 13.99 -12.23 -5.85
C ILE A 126 14.01 -12.24 -4.32
N ALA A 127 13.13 -11.45 -3.69
CA ALA A 127 13.03 -11.33 -2.24
C ALA A 127 12.16 -12.42 -1.58
N ALA A 128 11.46 -13.25 -2.36
CA ALA A 128 10.63 -14.37 -1.90
C ALA A 128 11.44 -15.66 -1.74
#